data_AF-M2RFH1-F1
#
_entry.id   AF-M2RFH1-F1
#
_cell.length_a   1.000
_cell.length_b   1.000
_cell.length_c   1.000
_cell.angle_alpha   90.00
_cell.angle_beta   90.00
_cell.angle_gamma   90.00
#
_symmetry.space_group_name_H-M   'P 1'
#
loop_
_entity.id
_entity.type
_entity.pdbx_description
1 polymer ?
#
loop_
_entity_poly.entity_id
_entity_poly.type
_entity_poly.pdbx_seq_one_letter_code
_entity_poly.pdbx_strand_id
1 'polypeptide(L)'
;MVTQKILLPSLKGYTKQGDSGGDDIIRILGEFVGRVVGEILYRNYGDLAIVLKFRNIHFASFRSPLRKVHDMCVIKQLESVSCHYNDEEMALYVCYGKEGLEKLIKQSH
;
A
#
# COMPACT_ATOMS: atom_id res chain seq x y z
N MET A 1 22.13 10.38 -7.57
CA MET A 1 21.32 9.14 -7.66
C MET A 1 21.70 8.23 -6.51
N VAL A 2 20.85 8.09 -5.49
CA VAL A 2 21.08 7.18 -4.36
C VAL A 2 20.18 5.97 -4.55
N THR A 3 20.75 4.87 -5.02
CA THR A 3 20.05 3.59 -5.14
C THR A 3 19.85 3.01 -3.74
N GLN A 4 18.69 3.29 -3.12
CA GLN A 4 18.33 2.62 -1.87
C GLN A 4 18.05 1.15 -2.18
N LYS A 5 18.96 0.27 -1.77
CA LYS A 5 18.74 -1.18 -1.72
C LYS A 5 17.51 -1.44 -0.87
N ILE A 6 16.43 -1.90 -1.48
CA ILE A 6 15.25 -2.42 -0.78
C ILE A 6 15.72 -3.68 -0.03
N LEU A 7 15.90 -3.54 1.28
CA LEU A 7 16.20 -4.65 2.17
C LEU A 7 14.93 -5.49 2.32
N LEU A 8 14.88 -6.63 1.62
CA LEU A 8 13.78 -7.59 1.74
C LEU A 8 13.85 -8.30 3.11
N PRO A 9 12.81 -8.20 3.96
CA PRO A 9 12.81 -8.88 5.25
C PRO A 9 12.74 -10.41 5.08
N SER A 10 13.46 -11.14 5.94
CA SER A 10 13.51 -12.61 5.95
C SER A 10 12.14 -13.23 6.18
N LEU A 11 11.75 -14.18 5.32
CA LEU A 11 10.46 -14.91 5.33
C LEU A 11 10.34 -15.97 6.45
N LYS A 12 11.22 -15.98 7.45
CA LYS A 12 11.19 -16.94 8.55
C LYS A 12 10.05 -16.64 9.52
N GLY A 13 8.87 -17.22 9.26
CA GLY A 13 7.73 -17.15 10.18
C GLY A 13 6.36 -17.58 9.64
N TYR A 14 6.24 -17.88 8.34
CA TYR A 14 4.93 -18.00 7.69
C TYR A 14 4.39 -19.42 7.49
N THR A 15 5.12 -20.47 7.90
CA THR A 15 4.67 -21.86 7.73
C THR A 15 3.85 -22.32 8.93
N LYS A 16 2.52 -22.23 8.85
CA LYS A 16 1.65 -23.18 9.55
C LYS A 16 1.46 -24.39 8.64
N GLN A 17 1.82 -25.57 9.13
CA GLN A 17 1.65 -26.82 8.39
C GLN A 17 0.17 -27.20 8.32
N GLY A 18 -0.35 -27.35 7.10
CA GLY A 18 -1.68 -27.89 6.82
C GLY A 18 -2.03 -27.89 5.34
N ASP A 19 -1.70 -28.98 4.63
CA ASP A 19 -2.26 -29.54 3.37
C ASP A 19 -2.95 -28.65 2.29
N SER A 20 -2.63 -27.36 2.18
CA SER A 20 -3.22 -26.40 1.24
C SER A 20 -2.17 -25.45 0.64
N GLY A 21 -1.04 -26.01 0.21
CA GLY A 21 0.17 -25.26 -0.15
C GLY A 21 0.02 -24.21 -1.25
N GLY A 22 -0.96 -24.33 -2.15
CA GLY A 22 -1.22 -23.32 -3.20
C GLY A 22 -1.86 -22.04 -2.67
N ASP A 23 -2.89 -22.17 -1.83
CA ASP A 23 -3.61 -21.04 -1.23
C ASP A 23 -2.73 -20.30 -0.21
N ASP A 24 -1.87 -21.04 0.49
CA ASP A 24 -0.89 -20.45 1.39
C ASP A 24 0.16 -19.60 0.66
N ILE A 25 0.63 -20.02 -0.52
CA ILE A 25 1.60 -19.22 -1.29
C ILE A 25 0.96 -17.93 -1.78
N ILE A 26 -0.27 -17.99 -2.31
CA ILE A 26 -1.00 -16.80 -2.79
C ILE A 26 -1.22 -15.83 -1.63
N ARG A 27 -1.65 -16.34 -0.47
CA ARG A 27 -1.85 -15.52 0.73
C ARG A 27 -0.54 -14.88 1.21
N ILE A 28 0.54 -15.64 1.32
CA ILE A 28 1.86 -15.13 1.75
C ILE A 28 2.36 -14.06 0.78
N LEU A 29 2.22 -14.28 -0.52
CA LEU A 29 2.62 -13.30 -1.53
C LEU A 29 1.76 -12.03 -1.45
N GLY A 30 0.45 -12.16 -1.28
CA GLY A 30 -0.46 -11.03 -1.11
C GLY A 30 -0.14 -10.21 0.14
N GLU A 31 0.12 -10.86 1.27
CA GLU A 31 0.55 -10.22 2.52
C GLU A 31 1.89 -9.50 2.34
N PHE A 32 2.85 -10.14 1.68
CA PHE A 32 4.16 -9.55 1.40
C PHE A 32 4.06 -8.32 0.51
N VAL A 33 3.36 -8.40 -0.64
CA VAL A 33 3.17 -7.29 -1.56
C VAL A 33 2.41 -6.15 -0.89
N GLY A 34 1.32 -6.47 -0.18
CA GLY A 34 0.52 -5.50 0.55
C GLY A 34 1.37 -4.71 1.55
N ARG A 35 2.24 -5.39 2.30
CA ARG A 35 3.17 -4.73 3.22
C ARG A 35 4.17 -3.83 2.49
N VAL A 36 4.83 -4.34 1.45
CA VAL A 36 5.83 -3.56 0.71
C VAL A 36 5.22 -2.28 0.14
N VAL A 37 4.06 -2.37 -0.49
CA VAL A 37 3.37 -1.22 -1.03
C VAL A 37 2.92 -0.28 0.09
N GLY A 38 2.36 -0.80 1.18
CA GLY A 38 1.94 0.01 2.33
C GLY A 38 3.07 0.85 2.92
N GLU A 39 4.24 0.23 3.15
CA GLU A 39 5.42 0.92 3.67
C GLU A 39 5.99 1.94 2.68
N ILE A 40 5.99 1.64 1.37
CA ILE A 40 6.41 2.61 0.34
C ILE A 40 5.51 3.83 0.38
N LEU A 41 4.19 3.65 0.38
CA LEU A 41 3.24 4.76 0.38
C LEU A 41 3.35 5.59 1.66
N TYR A 42 3.36 4.95 2.83
CA TYR A 42 3.49 5.66 4.10
C TYR A 42 4.80 6.43 4.20
N ARG A 43 5.90 5.88 3.70
CA ARG A 43 7.19 6.57 3.69
C ARG A 43 7.21 7.83 2.81
N ASN A 44 6.46 7.84 1.71
CA ASN A 44 6.44 8.98 0.78
C ASN A 44 5.42 10.04 1.20
N TYR A 45 4.26 9.64 1.71
CA TYR A 45 3.13 10.56 1.93
C TYR A 45 2.61 10.60 3.38
N GLY A 46 3.19 9.82 4.30
CA GLY A 46 2.81 9.82 5.71
C GLY A 46 1.31 9.62 5.93
N ASP A 47 0.69 10.57 6.62
CA ASP A 47 -0.74 10.53 6.97
C ASP A 47 -1.68 10.72 5.77
N LEU A 48 -1.15 11.07 4.59
CA LEU A 48 -1.91 11.12 3.34
C LEU A 48 -1.89 9.78 2.59
N ALA A 49 -1.13 8.79 3.04
CA ALA A 49 -1.09 7.48 2.41
C ALA A 49 -2.36 6.67 2.73
N ILE A 50 -2.96 6.06 1.71
CA ILE A 50 -4.14 5.20 1.86
C ILE A 50 -3.67 3.79 2.24
N VAL A 51 -3.44 3.58 3.55
CA VAL A 51 -2.87 2.36 4.10
C VAL A 51 -3.65 1.86 5.32
N LEU A 52 -3.62 0.55 5.56
CA LEU A 52 -4.10 -0.07 6.78
C LEU A 52 -2.94 -0.19 7.77
N LYS A 53 -3.19 0.10 9.04
CA LYS A 53 -2.20 -0.09 10.12
C LYS A 53 -2.56 -1.30 10.97
N PHE A 54 -1.65 -2.26 11.05
CA PHE A 54 -1.79 -3.41 11.94
C PHE A 54 -0.47 -3.66 12.67
N ARG A 55 -0.50 -3.65 14.02
CA ARG A 55 0.69 -3.86 14.87
C ARG A 55 1.91 -3.01 14.46
N ASN A 56 1.68 -1.73 14.15
CA ASN A 56 2.69 -0.77 13.67
C ASN A 56 3.30 -1.07 12.28
N ILE A 57 2.68 -1.95 11.50
CA ILE A 57 3.07 -2.22 10.12
C ILE A 57 1.99 -1.65 9.20
N HIS A 58 2.41 -1.00 8.11
CA HIS A 58 1.52 -0.45 7.10
C HIS A 58 1.32 -1.44 5.97
N PHE A 59 0.07 -1.65 5.59
CA PHE A 59 -0.32 -2.49 4.47
C PHE A 59 -1.10 -1.66 3.46
N ALA A 60 -0.90 -1.90 2.17
CA ALA A 60 -1.75 -1.33 1.14
C ALA A 60 -3.20 -1.76 1.38
N SER A 61 -4.11 -0.81 1.28
CA SER A 61 -5.51 -1.07 1.62
C SER A 61 -6.32 -1.72 0.47
N PHE A 62 -5.71 -2.03 -0.68
CA PHE A 62 -6.43 -2.65 -1.80
C PHE A 62 -6.41 -4.19 -1.73
N ARG A 63 -7.58 -4.81 -1.86
CA ARG A 63 -7.73 -6.29 -1.94
C ARG A 63 -7.86 -6.81 -3.36
N SER A 64 -8.19 -5.93 -4.31
CA SER A 64 -8.27 -6.23 -5.72
C SER A 64 -8.09 -4.91 -6.47
N PRO A 65 -7.08 -4.76 -7.33
CA PRO A 65 -7.05 -3.61 -8.22
C PRO A 65 -8.38 -3.58 -9.01
N LEU A 66 -8.96 -2.40 -9.19
CA LEU A 66 -10.15 -2.13 -10.02
C LEU A 66 -11.54 -2.47 -9.46
N ARG A 67 -11.71 -3.06 -8.26
CA ARG A 67 -13.07 -3.35 -7.74
C ARG A 67 -13.78 -2.15 -7.15
N LYS A 68 -13.03 -1.25 -6.48
CA LYS A 68 -13.58 -0.06 -5.83
C LYS A 68 -12.78 1.17 -6.20
N VAL A 69 -13.43 2.34 -6.16
CA VAL A 69 -12.78 3.65 -6.35
C VAL A 69 -11.59 3.80 -5.40
N HIS A 70 -11.74 3.35 -4.15
CA HIS A 70 -10.68 3.31 -3.17
C HIS A 70 -9.43 2.54 -3.67
N ASP A 71 -9.60 1.36 -4.27
CA ASP A 71 -8.48 0.56 -4.78
C ASP A 71 -7.73 1.29 -5.90
N MET A 72 -8.46 2.03 -6.75
CA MET A 72 -7.87 2.89 -7.78
C MET A 72 -7.04 4.02 -7.17
N CYS A 73 -7.50 4.63 -6.08
CA CYS A 73 -6.77 5.68 -5.41
C CYS A 73 -5.43 5.19 -4.85
N VAL A 74 -5.36 3.97 -4.30
CA VAL A 74 -4.09 3.38 -3.83
C VAL A 74 -3.12 3.17 -5.01
N ILE A 75 -3.62 2.69 -6.16
CA ILE A 75 -2.79 2.52 -7.37
C ILE A 75 -2.27 3.86 -7.88
N LYS A 76 -3.13 4.88 -7.92
CA LYS A 76 -2.74 6.24 -8.29
C LYS A 76 -1.66 6.80 -7.36
N GLN A 77 -1.74 6.57 -6.06
CA GLN A 77 -0.68 6.96 -5.12
C GLN A 77 0.64 6.26 -5.45
N LEU A 78 0.61 4.98 -5.82
CA LEU A 78 1.81 4.23 -6.20
C LEU A 78 2.42 4.75 -7.50
N GLU A 79 1.59 5.12 -8.48
CA GLU A 79 2.02 5.81 -9.69
C GLU A 79 2.64 7.17 -9.36
N SER A 80 2.01 7.97 -8.49
CA SER A 80 2.55 9.24 -8.03
C SER A 80 3.94 9.11 -7.40
N VAL A 81 4.21 8.02 -6.66
CA VAL A 81 5.57 7.75 -6.13
C VAL A 81 6.56 7.55 -7.28
N SER A 82 6.18 6.81 -8.31
CA SER A 82 7.02 6.54 -9.48
C SER A 82 7.29 7.81 -10.31
N CYS A 83 6.33 8.73 -10.32
CA CYS A 83 6.45 10.04 -10.97
C CYS A 83 7.07 11.12 -10.07
N HIS A 84 7.48 10.79 -8.84
CA HIS A 84 8.05 11.72 -7.85
C HIS A 84 7.17 12.92 -7.50
N TYR A 85 5.85 12.71 -7.47
CA TYR A 85 4.92 13.77 -7.09
C TYR A 85 5.05 14.10 -5.60
N ASN A 86 4.93 15.38 -5.28
CA ASN A 86 4.78 15.84 -3.90
C ASN A 86 3.35 15.61 -3.39
N ASP A 87 3.11 15.90 -2.11
CA ASP A 87 1.81 15.69 -1.45
C ASP A 87 0.64 16.39 -2.17
N GLU A 88 0.84 17.62 -2.65
CA GLU A 88 -0.21 18.41 -3.31
C GLU A 88 -0.53 17.87 -4.70
N GLU A 89 0.51 17.56 -5.49
CA GLU A 89 0.39 16.96 -6.82
C GLU A 89 -0.29 15.58 -6.74
N MET A 90 0.14 14.76 -5.78
CA MET A 90 -0.46 13.46 -5.50
C MET A 90 -1.92 13.60 -5.11
N ALA A 91 -2.25 14.49 -4.16
CA ALA A 91 -3.62 14.68 -3.71
C ALA A 91 -4.54 15.17 -4.83
N LEU A 92 -4.04 16.08 -5.69
CA LEU A 92 -4.76 16.56 -6.86
C LEU A 92 -5.02 15.42 -7.86
N TYR A 93 -4.02 14.58 -8.13
CA TYR A 93 -4.14 13.47 -9.08
C TYR A 93 -5.07 12.35 -8.58
N VAL A 94 -5.00 12.03 -7.29
CA VAL A 94 -5.71 10.92 -6.66
C VAL A 94 -7.18 11.27 -6.43
N CYS A 95 -7.46 12.43 -5.83
CA CYS A 95 -8.79 12.81 -5.36
C CYS A 95 -9.17 14.27 -5.65
N TYR A 96 -8.57 14.91 -6.65
CA TYR A 96 -8.83 16.32 -7.01
C TYR A 96 -8.54 17.30 -5.87
N GLY A 97 -7.63 16.92 -4.95
CA GLY A 97 -7.14 17.78 -3.89
C GLY A 97 -7.08 17.08 -2.53
N LYS A 98 -6.44 17.76 -1.57
CA LYS A 98 -6.17 17.23 -0.23
C LYS A 98 -7.45 16.93 0.56
N GLU A 99 -8.45 17.80 0.49
CA GLU A 99 -9.73 17.58 1.17
C GLU A 99 -10.45 16.31 0.71
N GLY A 100 -10.41 16.02 -0.60
CA GLY A 100 -11.00 14.82 -1.17
C GLY A 100 -10.29 13.56 -0.67
N LEU A 101 -8.96 13.61 -0.64
CA LEU A 101 -8.12 12.52 -0.15
C LEU A 101 -8.34 12.24 1.34
N GLU A 102 -8.39 13.28 2.17
CA GLU A 102 -8.64 13.14 3.62
C GLU A 102 -10.02 12.53 3.92
N LYS A 103 -11.05 12.93 3.15
CA LYS A 103 -12.39 12.32 3.25
C LYS A 103 -12.36 10.83 2.91
N LEU A 104 -11.63 10.45 1.87
CA LEU A 104 -11.48 9.06 1.45
C LEU A 104 -10.77 8.22 2.55
N ILE A 105 -9.69 8.74 3.12
CA ILE A 105 -8.93 8.06 4.19
C ILE A 105 -9.84 7.85 5.41
N LYS A 106 -10.60 8.86 5.82
CA LYS A 106 -11.54 8.76 6.96
C LYS A 106 -12.65 7.73 6.75
N GLN A 107 -13.07 7.47 5.51
CA GLN A 107 -14.07 6.45 5.20
C GLN A 107 -13.50 5.03 5.17
N SER A 108 -12.18 4.89 5.17
CA SER A 108 -11.47 3.62 5.00
C SER A 108 -10.99 3.02 6.33
N HIS A 109 -11.10 3.79 7.43
CA HIS A 109 -10.79 3.40 8.81
C HIS A 109 -12.06 3.29 9.64
#